data_AF-A0A1I1LVI3-F1
#
_entry.id   AF-A0A1I1LVI3-F1
#
_cell.length_a   1.000
_cell.length_b   1.000
_cell.length_c   1.000
_cell.angle_alpha   90.00
_cell.angle_beta   90.00
_cell.angle_gamma   90.00
#
_symmetry.space_group_name_H-M   'P 1'
#
loop_
_entity.id
_entity.type
_entity.pdbx_description
1 polymer ?
#
loop_
_entity_poly.entity_id
_entity_poly.type
_entity_poly.pdbx_seq_one_letter_code
_entity_poly.pdbx_strand_id
1 'polypeptide(L)'
;MATSQQQPRSTAAPEQMQKLAAEALGTFILVTLGVGAAIATGGDVTPTGLAFGIAVLIAVYAVGRISGGHFNPAVTVGAAVGGRFPWKQVPAYVITQVVAAVVAALVLFVVFQGIPGFTSTDHMGQNGFGDHASSHIAWWAAFLVELVLTAVFVVVILGVTDERNEHPAIAPLAIGLALSAIHFVAIPLTGTSVNPARSIGPALFAGGDHIVQLWLFILAPLAGGAIGGLLYPVLFGHATEPVPGSGLRFGARAATGAAVPGYGAPDSFQQQWNQDDATTTTPMNTSATDETTHPMTGSSTGSTTGSTTDSAGASTGASTAGSAADPGAQPRIIQDGWEWDYASQQWKPLQDPPTDS
;
A
#
# COMPACT_ATOMS: atom_id res chain seq x y z
N MET A 1 -23.84 -9.93 37.01
CA MET A 1 -23.27 -9.01 35.99
C MET A 1 -22.85 -9.86 34.82
N ALA A 2 -23.57 -9.78 33.70
CA ALA A 2 -23.21 -10.50 32.49
C ALA A 2 -22.05 -9.77 31.81
N THR A 3 -20.91 -10.45 31.71
CA THR A 3 -19.75 -10.00 30.96
C THR A 3 -20.16 -9.85 29.50
N SER A 4 -20.31 -8.62 29.02
CA SER A 4 -20.49 -8.36 27.59
C SER A 4 -19.20 -8.78 26.89
N GLN A 5 -19.20 -9.99 26.35
CA GLN A 5 -18.21 -10.46 25.38
C GLN A 5 -18.26 -9.50 24.19
N GLN A 6 -17.34 -8.52 24.14
CA GLN A 6 -17.13 -7.72 22.95
C GLN A 6 -16.69 -8.69 21.86
N GLN A 7 -17.54 -8.90 20.86
CA GLN A 7 -17.16 -9.61 19.64
C GLN A 7 -15.90 -8.94 19.08
N PRO A 8 -14.84 -9.70 18.72
CA PRO A 8 -13.68 -9.14 18.07
C PRO A 8 -14.14 -8.43 16.79
N ARG A 9 -13.77 -7.15 16.62
CA ARG A 9 -14.10 -6.41 15.39
C ARG A 9 -13.58 -7.22 14.21
N SER A 10 -14.47 -7.59 13.30
CA SER A 10 -14.13 -8.27 12.05
C SER A 10 -13.00 -7.52 11.35
N THR A 11 -11.86 -8.18 11.15
CA THR A 11 -10.76 -7.71 10.30
C THR A 11 -11.10 -7.99 8.83
N ALA A 12 -12.24 -7.49 8.37
CA ALA A 12 -12.68 -7.70 7.00
C ALA A 12 -11.72 -7.00 6.03
N ALA A 13 -11.28 -7.72 5.00
CA ALA A 13 -10.50 -7.15 3.92
C ALA A 13 -11.25 -5.98 3.26
N PRO A 14 -10.55 -4.95 2.75
CA PRO A 14 -11.19 -3.83 2.06
C PRO A 14 -12.08 -4.28 0.91
N GLU A 15 -13.27 -3.70 0.84
CA GLU A 15 -14.21 -3.95 -0.25
C GLU A 15 -13.71 -3.36 -1.57
N GLN A 16 -14.17 -3.90 -2.70
CA GLN A 16 -13.78 -3.43 -4.03
C GLN A 16 -13.99 -1.92 -4.20
N MET A 17 -15.10 -1.38 -3.70
CA MET A 17 -15.39 0.05 -3.78
C MET A 17 -14.36 0.90 -3.00
N GLN A 18 -13.91 0.42 -1.83
CA GLN A 18 -12.89 1.11 -1.03
C GLN A 18 -11.55 1.14 -1.77
N LYS A 19 -11.18 0.04 -2.43
CA LYS A 19 -9.98 -0.05 -3.26
C LYS A 19 -10.02 0.92 -4.43
N LEU A 20 -11.13 0.95 -5.17
CA LEU A 20 -11.29 1.88 -6.30
C LEU A 20 -11.30 3.34 -5.83
N ALA A 21 -11.93 3.65 -4.70
CA ALA A 21 -11.88 5.00 -4.13
C ALA A 21 -10.45 5.42 -3.73
N ALA A 22 -9.66 4.49 -3.18
CA ALA A 22 -8.25 4.73 -2.86
C ALA A 22 -7.41 4.95 -4.14
N GLU A 23 -7.61 4.15 -5.20
CA GLU A 23 -6.93 4.37 -6.49
C GLU A 23 -7.30 5.70 -7.13
N ALA A 24 -8.58 6.08 -7.06
CA ALA A 24 -9.04 7.37 -7.56
C ALA A 24 -8.38 8.53 -6.79
N LEU A 25 -8.39 8.48 -5.46
CA LEU A 25 -7.80 9.52 -4.62
C LEU A 25 -6.28 9.63 -4.85
N GLY A 26 -5.56 8.51 -4.87
CA GLY A 26 -4.11 8.54 -5.07
C GLY A 26 -3.71 9.01 -6.47
N THR A 27 -4.43 8.59 -7.52
CA THR A 27 -4.18 9.10 -8.88
C THR A 27 -4.52 10.59 -9.00
N PHE A 28 -5.59 11.02 -8.34
CA PHE A 28 -5.95 12.44 -8.27
C PHE A 28 -4.85 13.26 -7.59
N ILE A 29 -4.31 12.79 -6.45
CA ILE A 29 -3.18 13.43 -5.75
C ILE A 29 -1.93 13.49 -6.64
N LEU A 30 -1.58 12.36 -7.29
CA LEU A 30 -0.44 12.26 -8.20
C LEU A 30 -0.50 13.32 -9.30
N VAL A 31 -1.64 13.41 -10.00
CA VAL A 31 -1.80 14.36 -11.10
C VAL A 31 -1.89 15.79 -10.57
N THR A 32 -2.67 16.04 -9.51
CA THR A 32 -2.82 17.40 -8.96
C THR A 32 -1.49 18.00 -8.54
N LEU A 33 -0.65 17.25 -7.81
CA LEU A 33 0.61 17.76 -7.30
C LEU A 33 1.72 17.73 -8.35
N GLY A 34 1.90 16.61 -9.05
CA GLY A 34 2.96 16.45 -10.04
C GLY A 34 2.73 17.31 -11.29
N VAL A 35 1.56 17.17 -11.93
CA VAL A 35 1.23 17.97 -13.11
C VAL A 35 1.00 19.42 -12.73
N GLY A 36 0.39 19.70 -11.58
CA GLY A 36 0.25 21.08 -11.09
C GLY A 36 1.59 21.78 -10.91
N ALA A 37 2.61 21.10 -10.37
CA ALA A 37 3.97 21.63 -10.30
C ALA A 37 4.59 21.83 -11.69
N ALA A 38 4.36 20.92 -12.63
CA ALA A 38 4.82 21.09 -14.01
C ALA A 38 4.24 22.35 -14.66
N ILE A 39 2.94 22.59 -14.50
CA ILE A 39 2.27 23.79 -15.02
C ILE A 39 2.83 25.05 -14.32
N ALA A 40 2.92 25.03 -12.99
CA ALA A 40 3.35 26.19 -12.20
C ALA A 40 4.81 26.61 -12.44
N THR A 41 5.67 25.65 -12.81
CA THR A 41 7.12 25.87 -12.97
C THR A 41 7.57 25.89 -14.42
N GLY A 42 6.66 25.71 -15.39
CA GLY A 42 7.01 25.57 -16.79
C GLY A 42 7.81 24.29 -17.08
N GLY A 43 7.61 23.24 -16.28
CA GLY A 43 8.31 21.96 -16.43
C GLY A 43 9.74 21.95 -15.92
N ASP A 44 10.11 22.81 -14.96
CA ASP A 44 11.43 22.73 -14.33
C ASP A 44 11.64 21.34 -13.72
N VAL A 45 12.77 20.72 -14.06
CA VAL A 45 13.09 19.33 -13.75
C VAL A 45 13.05 19.05 -12.25
N THR A 46 13.58 19.98 -11.43
CA THR A 46 13.76 19.73 -9.99
C THR A 46 12.44 19.79 -9.21
N PRO A 47 11.67 20.89 -9.21
CA PRO A 47 10.42 20.97 -8.48
C PRO A 47 9.36 20.04 -9.08
N THR A 48 9.32 19.87 -10.40
CA THR A 48 8.37 18.93 -11.04
C THR A 48 8.70 17.49 -10.65
N GLY A 49 9.97 17.07 -10.79
CA GLY A 49 10.37 15.71 -10.46
C GLY A 49 10.16 15.37 -8.98
N LEU A 50 10.54 16.28 -8.08
CA LEU A 50 10.25 16.12 -6.65
C LEU A 50 8.76 16.07 -6.36
N ALA A 51 7.94 16.93 -6.99
CA ALA A 51 6.50 16.95 -6.76
C ALA A 51 5.83 15.63 -7.15
N PHE A 52 6.18 15.02 -8.28
CA PHE A 52 5.66 13.71 -8.67
C PHE A 52 6.01 12.61 -7.66
N GLY A 53 7.27 12.54 -7.24
CA GLY A 53 7.69 11.54 -6.26
C GLY A 53 7.07 11.76 -4.87
N ILE A 54 7.00 13.00 -4.41
CA ILE A 54 6.33 13.35 -3.14
C ILE A 54 4.84 13.03 -3.21
N ALA A 55 4.18 13.28 -4.34
CA ALA A 55 2.75 13.00 -4.52
C ALA A 55 2.46 11.50 -4.37
N VAL A 56 3.25 10.64 -5.02
CA VAL A 56 3.12 9.19 -4.88
C VAL A 56 3.46 8.73 -3.46
N LEU A 57 4.54 9.25 -2.87
CA LEU A 57 4.88 8.96 -1.48
C LEU A 57 3.70 9.24 -0.54
N ILE A 58 3.09 10.43 -0.65
CA ILE A 58 1.93 10.84 0.17
C ILE A 58 0.75 9.92 -0.10
N ALA A 59 0.41 9.67 -1.37
CA ALA A 59 -0.73 8.84 -1.74
C ALA A 59 -0.59 7.40 -1.24
N VAL A 60 0.60 6.79 -1.39
CA VAL A 60 0.86 5.42 -0.92
C VAL A 60 0.80 5.35 0.61
N TYR A 61 1.38 6.32 1.34
CA TYR A 61 1.23 6.36 2.80
C TYR A 61 -0.23 6.53 3.25
N ALA A 62 -1.01 7.36 2.55
CA ALA A 62 -2.39 7.67 2.93
C ALA A 62 -3.34 6.50 2.67
N VAL A 63 -3.30 5.94 1.46
CA VAL A 63 -4.32 4.97 0.99
C VAL A 63 -3.76 3.70 0.35
N GLY A 64 -2.44 3.57 0.22
CA GLY A 64 -1.81 2.38 -0.35
C GLY A 64 -2.17 1.09 0.38
N ARG A 65 -2.38 1.16 1.70
CA ARG A 65 -2.88 0.02 2.51
C ARG A 65 -4.29 -0.47 2.14
N ILE A 66 -5.05 0.30 1.37
CA ILE A 66 -6.42 -0.06 0.98
C ILE A 66 -6.41 -0.79 -0.36
N SER A 67 -5.79 -0.19 -1.39
CA SER A 67 -5.81 -0.70 -2.77
C SER A 67 -4.52 -1.41 -3.22
N GLY A 68 -3.43 -1.30 -2.48
CA GLY A 68 -2.08 -1.56 -2.99
C GLY A 68 -1.41 -0.32 -3.58
N GLY A 69 -2.15 0.78 -3.75
CA GLY A 69 -1.59 2.09 -4.12
C GLY A 69 -0.89 2.13 -5.47
N HIS A 70 -1.52 1.59 -6.52
CA HIS A 70 -0.91 1.52 -7.84
C HIS A 70 -0.88 2.90 -8.51
N PHE A 71 -2.01 3.60 -8.52
CA PHE A 71 -2.20 4.95 -9.07
C PHE A 71 -1.72 5.12 -10.53
N ASN A 72 -1.57 4.00 -11.22
CA ASN A 72 -0.85 3.90 -12.48
C ASN A 72 -1.24 2.60 -13.21
N PRO A 73 -1.77 2.68 -14.45
CA PRO A 73 -2.10 1.52 -15.26
C PRO A 73 -0.91 0.59 -15.52
N ALA A 74 0.30 1.14 -15.73
CA ALA A 74 1.51 0.35 -15.97
C ALA A 74 1.97 -0.42 -14.72
N VAL A 75 1.84 0.18 -13.54
CA VAL A 75 2.11 -0.52 -12.26
C VAL A 75 1.07 -1.62 -12.03
N THR A 76 -0.20 -1.34 -12.31
CA THR A 76 -1.28 -2.33 -12.17
C THR A 76 -1.06 -3.55 -13.07
N VAL A 77 -0.69 -3.32 -14.33
CA VAL A 77 -0.36 -4.40 -15.27
C VAL A 77 0.93 -5.12 -14.83
N GLY A 78 1.96 -4.37 -14.45
CA GLY A 78 3.23 -4.96 -13.98
C GLY A 78 3.05 -5.86 -12.75
N ALA A 79 2.25 -5.43 -11.78
CA ALA A 79 1.89 -6.22 -10.61
C ALA A 79 1.11 -7.49 -11.00
N ALA A 80 0.16 -7.39 -11.94
CA ALA A 80 -0.58 -8.56 -12.40
C ALA A 80 0.29 -9.57 -13.18
N VAL A 81 1.19 -9.07 -14.02
CA VAL A 81 2.18 -9.87 -14.74
C VAL A 81 3.16 -10.55 -13.77
N GLY A 82 3.59 -9.83 -12.72
CA GLY A 82 4.45 -10.36 -11.67
C GLY A 82 3.74 -11.26 -10.65
N GLY A 83 2.47 -11.61 -10.87
CA GLY A 83 1.71 -12.49 -9.99
C GLY A 83 1.35 -11.88 -8.63
N ARG A 84 1.34 -10.56 -8.51
CA ARG A 84 1.03 -9.82 -7.26
C ARG A 84 -0.38 -9.23 -7.24
N PHE A 85 -1.07 -9.23 -8.37
CA PHE A 85 -2.40 -8.64 -8.50
C PHE A 85 -3.32 -9.43 -9.43
N PRO A 86 -4.60 -9.65 -9.07
CA PRO A 86 -5.49 -10.49 -9.88
C PRO A 86 -5.90 -9.78 -11.17
N TRP A 87 -5.66 -10.43 -12.31
CA TRP A 87 -6.00 -9.92 -13.64
C TRP A 87 -7.45 -9.45 -13.81
N LYS A 88 -8.38 -10.08 -13.10
CA LYS A 88 -9.81 -9.70 -13.12
C LYS A 88 -10.07 -8.28 -12.61
N GLN A 89 -9.23 -7.77 -11.70
CA GLN A 89 -9.38 -6.43 -11.13
C GLN A 89 -8.69 -5.34 -11.95
N VAL A 90 -7.76 -5.71 -12.83
CA VAL A 90 -6.95 -4.77 -13.64
C VAL A 90 -7.82 -3.78 -14.42
N PRO A 91 -8.87 -4.17 -15.17
CA PRO A 91 -9.65 -3.23 -15.94
C PRO A 91 -10.32 -2.15 -15.08
N ALA A 92 -10.84 -2.54 -13.90
CA ALA A 92 -11.48 -1.61 -12.98
C ALA A 92 -10.49 -0.58 -12.44
N TYR A 93 -9.28 -1.01 -12.05
CA TYR A 93 -8.22 -0.11 -11.59
C TYR A 93 -7.80 0.86 -12.68
N VAL A 94 -7.52 0.36 -13.89
CA VAL A 94 -7.07 1.20 -15.01
C VAL A 94 -8.11 2.27 -15.36
N ILE A 95 -9.39 1.89 -15.46
CA ILE A 95 -10.48 2.84 -15.74
C ILE A 95 -10.56 3.90 -14.64
N THR A 96 -10.54 3.48 -13.37
CA THR A 96 -10.61 4.38 -12.22
C THR A 96 -9.44 5.37 -12.19
N GLN A 97 -8.22 4.90 -12.42
CA GLN A 97 -7.02 5.74 -12.47
C GLN A 97 -7.13 6.77 -13.61
N VAL A 98 -7.53 6.36 -14.82
CA VAL A 98 -7.69 7.27 -15.96
C VAL A 98 -8.75 8.32 -15.67
N VAL A 99 -9.92 7.93 -15.17
CA VAL A 99 -11.00 8.89 -14.83
C VAL A 99 -10.51 9.89 -13.78
N ALA A 100 -9.84 9.43 -12.72
CA ALA A 100 -9.30 10.30 -11.69
C ALA A 100 -8.24 11.27 -12.22
N ALA A 101 -7.36 10.81 -13.12
CA ALA A 101 -6.37 11.66 -13.77
C ALA A 101 -7.01 12.74 -14.65
N VAL A 102 -8.07 12.41 -15.40
CA VAL A 102 -8.84 13.38 -16.19
C VAL A 102 -9.52 14.40 -15.29
N VAL A 103 -10.14 13.98 -14.18
CA VAL A 103 -10.77 14.88 -13.22
C VAL A 103 -9.75 15.82 -12.58
N ALA A 104 -8.58 15.31 -12.17
CA ALA A 104 -7.50 16.14 -11.64
C ALA A 104 -6.98 17.15 -12.68
N ALA A 105 -6.76 16.72 -13.92
CA ALA A 105 -6.35 17.60 -15.01
C ALA A 105 -7.41 18.67 -15.33
N LEU A 106 -8.70 18.34 -15.25
CA LEU A 106 -9.79 19.31 -15.40
C LEU A 106 -9.75 20.36 -14.28
N VAL A 107 -9.54 19.94 -13.03
CA VAL A 107 -9.40 20.87 -11.90
C VAL A 107 -8.22 21.82 -12.13
N LEU A 108 -7.05 21.30 -12.53
CA LEU A 108 -5.89 22.12 -12.86
C LEU A 108 -6.18 23.07 -14.02
N PHE A 109 -6.82 22.59 -15.09
CA PHE A 109 -7.22 23.43 -16.21
C PHE A 109 -8.08 24.61 -15.75
N VAL A 110 -9.14 24.37 -14.97
CA VAL A 110 -10.02 25.43 -14.46
C VAL A 110 -9.26 26.41 -13.55
N VAL A 111 -8.40 25.92 -12.67
CA VAL A 111 -7.63 26.76 -11.74
C VAL A 111 -6.68 27.70 -12.50
N PHE A 112 -5.90 27.16 -13.45
CA PHE A 112 -4.90 27.95 -14.17
C PHE A 112 -5.51 28.92 -15.19
N GLN A 113 -6.71 28.66 -15.70
CA GLN A 113 -7.48 29.63 -16.50
C GLN A 113 -7.82 30.90 -15.70
N GLY A 114 -7.75 30.88 -14.36
CA GLY A 114 -7.86 32.07 -13.52
C GLY A 114 -6.64 32.98 -13.55
N ILE A 115 -5.53 32.59 -14.18
CA ILE A 115 -4.29 33.37 -14.26
C ILE A 115 -4.29 34.20 -15.56
N PRO A 116 -4.20 35.55 -15.49
CA PRO A 116 -4.12 36.38 -16.69
C PRO A 116 -2.96 35.98 -17.61
N GLY A 117 -3.27 35.69 -18.87
CA GLY A 117 -2.28 35.34 -19.89
C GLY A 117 -1.92 33.85 -19.95
N PHE A 118 -2.48 32.99 -19.11
CA PHE A 118 -2.31 31.54 -19.23
C PHE A 118 -3.04 30.99 -20.46
N THR A 119 -2.38 30.09 -21.18
CA THR A 119 -2.98 29.32 -22.29
C THR A 119 -2.74 27.84 -22.05
N SER A 120 -3.79 27.01 -22.10
CA SER A 120 -3.63 25.58 -21.86
C SER A 120 -2.91 24.84 -22.97
N THR A 121 -3.00 25.34 -24.21
CA THR A 121 -2.30 24.76 -25.36
C THR A 121 -0.82 24.67 -25.06
N ASP A 122 -0.28 23.46 -25.08
CA ASP A 122 1.12 23.13 -24.76
C ASP A 122 1.59 23.38 -23.31
N HIS A 123 0.74 23.87 -22.39
CA HIS A 123 1.14 24.26 -21.03
C HIS A 123 0.37 23.51 -19.92
N MET A 124 -0.11 22.30 -20.18
CA MET A 124 -0.83 21.47 -19.19
C MET A 124 0.06 20.43 -18.50
N GLY A 125 1.39 20.46 -18.69
CA GLY A 125 2.30 19.44 -18.13
C GLY A 125 2.16 18.06 -18.79
N GLN A 126 1.69 18.06 -20.03
CA GLN A 126 1.52 16.90 -20.90
C GLN A 126 2.86 16.32 -21.37
N ASN A 127 2.83 15.06 -21.82
CA ASN A 127 3.98 14.39 -22.40
C ASN A 127 4.10 14.69 -23.90
N GLY A 128 5.30 14.54 -24.45
CA GLY A 128 5.56 14.76 -25.86
C GLY A 128 6.84 14.09 -26.37
N PHE A 129 6.96 13.98 -27.68
CA PHE A 129 8.17 13.60 -28.41
C PHE A 129 8.22 14.35 -29.76
N GLY A 130 9.36 14.30 -30.44
CA GLY A 130 9.59 15.13 -31.64
C GLY A 130 9.42 16.61 -31.30
N ASP A 131 8.74 17.36 -32.16
CA ASP A 131 8.58 18.81 -32.01
C ASP A 131 7.82 19.25 -30.75
N HIS A 132 7.13 18.31 -30.09
CA HIS A 132 6.39 18.56 -28.83
C HIS A 132 7.21 18.23 -27.58
N ALA A 133 8.47 17.83 -27.72
CA ALA A 133 9.41 17.66 -26.61
C ALA A 133 10.56 18.66 -26.70
N SER A 134 10.98 19.22 -25.56
CA SER A 134 12.10 20.17 -25.49
C SER A 134 13.42 19.63 -26.07
N SER A 135 13.59 18.31 -26.09
CA SER A 135 14.77 17.63 -26.64
C SER A 135 14.68 17.32 -28.13
N HIS A 136 13.50 17.47 -28.76
CA HIS A 136 13.21 16.97 -30.10
C HIS A 136 13.52 15.47 -30.28
N ILE A 137 13.39 14.69 -29.21
CA ILE A 137 13.73 13.25 -29.22
C ILE A 137 12.91 12.50 -30.27
N ALA A 138 13.56 11.62 -31.03
CA ALA A 138 12.89 10.74 -31.97
C ALA A 138 11.93 9.78 -31.24
N TRP A 139 10.79 9.47 -31.88
CA TRP A 139 9.73 8.64 -31.27
C TRP A 139 10.25 7.28 -30.76
N TRP A 140 11.18 6.62 -31.46
CA TRP A 140 11.71 5.32 -31.05
C TRP A 140 12.56 5.42 -29.79
N ALA A 141 13.28 6.54 -29.61
CA ALA A 141 14.09 6.80 -28.44
C ALA A 141 13.20 7.19 -27.25
N ALA A 142 12.16 8.00 -27.47
CA ALA A 142 11.13 8.27 -26.46
C ALA A 142 10.45 6.98 -25.98
N PHE A 143 10.08 6.09 -26.91
CA PHE A 143 9.51 4.79 -26.60
C PHE A 143 10.45 3.95 -25.73
N LEU A 144 11.75 3.89 -26.09
CA LEU A 144 12.73 3.11 -25.34
C LEU A 144 12.95 3.67 -23.93
N VAL A 145 13.04 5.00 -23.78
CA VAL A 145 13.21 5.66 -22.47
C VAL A 145 12.02 5.36 -21.56
N GLU A 146 10.79 5.56 -22.05
CA GLU A 146 9.57 5.29 -21.29
C GLU A 146 9.43 3.81 -20.91
N LEU A 147 9.77 2.90 -21.83
CA LEU A 147 9.76 1.47 -21.59
C LEU A 147 10.75 1.07 -20.48
N VAL A 148 12.01 1.51 -20.58
CA VAL A 148 13.07 1.14 -19.63
C VAL A 148 12.80 1.74 -18.25
N LEU A 149 12.45 3.03 -18.19
CA LEU A 149 12.22 3.68 -16.90
C LEU A 149 10.97 3.14 -16.20
N THR A 150 9.93 2.76 -16.95
CA THR A 150 8.77 2.09 -16.35
C THR A 150 9.11 0.70 -15.85
N ALA A 151 9.93 -0.07 -16.57
CA ALA A 151 10.40 -1.37 -16.11
C ALA A 151 11.22 -1.26 -14.81
N VAL A 152 12.14 -0.30 -14.75
CA VAL A 152 12.90 0.00 -13.52
C VAL A 152 11.96 0.37 -12.38
N PHE A 153 10.97 1.23 -12.64
CA PHE A 153 10.00 1.64 -11.61
C PHE A 153 9.24 0.45 -11.03
N VAL A 154 8.70 -0.42 -11.90
CA VAL A 154 7.96 -1.61 -11.47
C VAL A 154 8.85 -2.59 -10.73
N VAL A 155 10.10 -2.82 -11.16
CA VAL A 155 11.04 -3.67 -10.40
C VAL A 155 11.30 -3.11 -9.01
N VAL A 156 11.49 -1.79 -8.89
CA VAL A 156 11.68 -1.14 -7.58
C VAL A 156 10.45 -1.36 -6.70
N ILE A 157 9.25 -1.10 -7.23
CA ILE A 157 7.98 -1.30 -6.49
C ILE A 157 7.91 -2.75 -5.98
N LEU A 158 8.01 -3.72 -6.88
CA LEU A 158 7.91 -5.14 -6.53
C LEU A 158 8.96 -5.57 -5.51
N GLY A 159 10.18 -5.03 -5.58
CA GLY A 159 11.25 -5.32 -4.64
C GLY A 159 11.00 -4.75 -3.25
N VAL A 160 10.58 -3.49 -3.15
CA VAL A 160 10.39 -2.84 -1.84
C VAL A 160 9.08 -3.26 -1.16
N THR A 161 8.10 -3.74 -1.93
CA THR A 161 6.81 -4.22 -1.42
C THR A 161 6.77 -5.74 -1.27
N ASP A 162 7.88 -6.43 -1.52
CA ASP A 162 7.95 -7.86 -1.30
C ASP A 162 7.82 -8.18 0.18
N GLU A 163 7.07 -9.23 0.54
CA GLU A 163 6.90 -9.67 1.92
C GLU A 163 8.22 -10.11 2.57
N ARG A 164 9.17 -10.52 1.73
CA ARG A 164 10.54 -10.85 2.14
C ARG A 164 11.36 -9.61 2.52
N ASN A 165 10.92 -8.41 2.18
CA ASN A 165 11.58 -7.19 2.64
C ASN A 165 11.29 -6.97 4.14
N GLU A 166 12.35 -6.95 4.95
CA GLU A 166 12.27 -6.74 6.40
C GLU A 166 11.86 -5.30 6.79
N HIS A 167 11.80 -4.39 5.82
CA HIS A 167 11.49 -2.97 6.04
C HIS A 167 10.31 -2.49 5.17
N PRO A 168 9.08 -3.01 5.38
CA PRO A 168 7.92 -2.61 4.59
C PRO A 168 7.54 -1.13 4.73
N ALA A 169 7.77 -0.53 5.90
CA ALA A 169 7.39 0.86 6.19
C ALA A 169 8.13 1.92 5.35
N ILE A 170 9.29 1.57 4.76
CA ILE A 170 10.05 2.47 3.89
C ILE A 170 9.65 2.36 2.41
N ALA A 171 8.80 1.40 2.04
CA ALA A 171 8.38 1.20 0.65
C ALA A 171 7.81 2.48 0.01
N PRO A 172 6.91 3.25 0.65
CA PRO A 172 6.38 4.48 0.04
C PRO A 172 7.45 5.54 -0.23
N LEU A 173 8.46 5.64 0.66
CA LEU A 173 9.60 6.54 0.48
C LEU A 173 10.45 6.11 -0.72
N ALA A 174 10.80 4.83 -0.81
CA ALA A 174 11.59 4.31 -1.92
C ALA A 174 10.88 4.46 -3.28
N ILE A 175 9.56 4.18 -3.32
CA ILE A 175 8.74 4.33 -4.53
C ILE A 175 8.69 5.81 -4.95
N GLY A 176 8.44 6.73 -4.02
CA GLY A 176 8.43 8.16 -4.30
C GLY A 176 9.77 8.68 -4.82
N LEU A 177 10.87 8.32 -4.15
CA LEU A 177 12.22 8.74 -4.58
C LEU A 177 12.62 8.14 -5.94
N ALA A 178 12.23 6.88 -6.21
CA ALA A 178 12.45 6.27 -7.52
C ALA A 178 11.71 7.04 -8.62
N LEU A 179 10.46 7.43 -8.36
CA LEU A 179 9.70 8.24 -9.31
C LEU A 179 10.33 9.63 -9.52
N SER A 180 10.81 10.29 -8.46
CA SER A 180 11.57 11.55 -8.60
C SER A 180 12.82 11.38 -9.47
N ALA A 181 13.60 10.33 -9.22
CA ALA A 181 14.82 10.05 -9.98
C ALA A 181 14.52 9.80 -11.47
N ILE A 182 13.45 9.05 -11.77
CA ILE A 182 12.95 8.85 -13.14
C ILE A 182 12.62 10.19 -13.80
N HIS A 183 11.94 11.09 -13.08
CA HIS A 183 11.59 12.42 -13.59
C HIS A 183 12.83 13.29 -13.84
N PHE A 184 13.85 13.23 -12.99
CA PHE A 184 15.09 13.96 -13.20
C PHE A 184 15.80 13.56 -14.50
N VAL A 185 15.61 12.32 -14.94
CA VAL A 185 16.15 11.83 -16.22
C VAL A 185 15.24 12.21 -17.39
N ALA A 186 13.93 11.95 -17.28
CA ALA A 186 13.06 11.93 -18.45
C ALA A 186 12.23 13.20 -18.69
N ILE A 187 12.18 14.17 -17.75
CA ILE A 187 11.44 15.43 -17.98
C ILE A 187 11.97 16.14 -19.25
N PRO A 188 13.29 16.35 -19.45
CA PRO A 188 13.80 17.00 -20.65
C PRO A 188 13.55 16.20 -21.93
N LEU A 189 13.37 14.88 -21.81
CA LEU A 189 13.24 13.97 -22.95
C LEU A 189 11.79 13.89 -23.42
N THR A 190 10.85 13.57 -22.52
CA THR A 190 9.46 13.25 -22.86
C THR A 190 8.42 13.92 -21.95
N GLY A 191 8.85 14.73 -20.99
CA GLY A 191 8.02 15.18 -19.88
C GLY A 191 7.75 14.10 -18.81
N THR A 192 8.36 12.92 -18.96
CA THR A 192 8.19 11.71 -18.12
C THR A 192 6.75 11.24 -18.00
N SER A 193 6.39 10.19 -18.74
CA SER A 193 5.11 9.52 -18.55
C SER A 193 5.22 8.51 -17.42
N VAL A 194 5.85 7.36 -17.71
CA VAL A 194 5.85 6.11 -16.93
C VAL A 194 4.48 5.69 -16.34
N ASN A 195 3.40 6.32 -16.81
CA ASN A 195 2.05 6.21 -16.27
C ASN A 195 1.01 6.67 -17.31
N PRO A 196 0.30 5.73 -17.95
CA PRO A 196 -0.69 6.06 -18.97
C PRO A 196 -1.82 6.99 -18.49
N ALA A 197 -2.30 6.85 -17.24
CA ALA A 197 -3.35 7.71 -16.71
C ALA A 197 -2.88 9.18 -16.57
N ARG A 198 -1.66 9.37 -16.03
CA ARG A 198 -1.01 10.68 -15.91
C ARG A 198 -0.74 11.34 -17.26
N SER A 199 -0.56 10.57 -18.33
CA SER A 199 -0.40 11.11 -19.68
C SER A 199 -1.73 11.48 -20.30
N ILE A 200 -2.74 10.61 -20.19
CA ILE A 200 -4.08 10.83 -20.76
C ILE A 200 -4.73 12.09 -20.18
N GLY A 201 -4.75 12.23 -18.86
CA GLY A 201 -5.47 13.32 -18.18
C GLY A 201 -5.13 14.72 -18.73
N PRO A 202 -3.87 15.18 -18.60
CA PRO A 202 -3.45 16.50 -19.05
C PRO A 202 -3.48 16.69 -20.58
N ALA A 203 -3.21 15.64 -21.36
CA ALA A 203 -3.19 15.74 -22.82
C ALA A 203 -4.55 16.16 -23.40
N LEU A 204 -5.67 15.77 -22.78
CA LEU A 204 -7.01 16.18 -23.20
C LEU A 204 -7.24 17.71 -23.12
N PHE A 205 -6.46 18.41 -22.31
CA PHE A 205 -6.56 19.86 -22.10
C PHE A 205 -5.41 20.64 -22.75
N ALA A 206 -4.41 19.94 -23.29
CA ALA A 206 -3.17 20.51 -23.83
C ALA A 206 -3.22 20.81 -25.34
N GLY A 207 -4.19 20.26 -26.09
CA GLY A 207 -4.30 20.44 -27.54
C GLY A 207 -4.27 19.14 -28.35
N GLY A 208 -4.53 19.23 -29.66
CA GLY A 208 -4.79 18.08 -30.53
C GLY A 208 -3.60 17.15 -30.75
N ASP A 209 -2.40 17.69 -30.99
CA ASP A 209 -1.22 16.88 -31.33
C ASP A 209 -0.77 16.00 -30.15
N HIS A 210 -0.95 16.48 -28.92
CA HIS A 210 -0.65 15.70 -27.72
C HIS A 210 -1.59 14.50 -27.55
N ILE A 211 -2.86 14.61 -27.97
CA ILE A 211 -3.80 13.48 -27.99
C ILE A 211 -3.32 12.44 -29.00
N VAL A 212 -2.84 12.87 -30.16
CA VAL A 212 -2.29 11.96 -31.19
C VAL A 212 -1.06 11.24 -30.67
N GLN A 213 -0.20 11.88 -29.88
CA GLN A 213 1.01 11.26 -29.33
C GLN A 213 0.78 10.28 -28.16
N LEU A 214 -0.44 10.23 -27.59
CA LEU A 214 -0.74 9.40 -26.41
C LEU A 214 -0.45 7.91 -26.59
N TRP A 215 -0.54 7.38 -27.82
CA TRP A 215 -0.29 5.95 -28.07
C TRP A 215 1.08 5.50 -27.53
N LEU A 216 2.11 6.35 -27.63
CA LEU A 216 3.46 6.04 -27.16
C LEU A 216 3.48 5.94 -25.64
N PHE A 217 2.85 6.90 -24.95
CA PHE A 217 2.78 6.98 -23.49
C PHE A 217 1.77 6.01 -22.87
N ILE A 218 1.02 5.30 -23.70
CA ILE A 218 0.21 4.15 -23.28
C ILE A 218 1.03 2.87 -23.50
N LEU A 219 1.52 2.63 -24.71
CA LEU A 219 2.17 1.36 -25.06
C LEU A 219 3.53 1.19 -24.39
N ALA A 220 4.39 2.20 -24.37
CA ALA A 220 5.73 2.06 -23.80
C ALA A 220 5.69 1.82 -22.29
N PRO A 221 4.92 2.57 -21.48
CA PRO A 221 4.79 2.26 -20.06
C PRO A 221 4.12 0.91 -19.77
N LEU A 222 3.08 0.51 -20.51
CA LEU A 222 2.46 -0.81 -20.31
C LEU A 222 3.44 -1.96 -20.61
N ALA A 223 4.20 -1.84 -21.71
CA ALA A 223 5.23 -2.82 -22.06
C ALA A 223 6.36 -2.83 -21.03
N GLY A 224 6.84 -1.66 -20.60
CA GLY A 224 7.84 -1.52 -19.55
C GLY A 224 7.38 -2.12 -18.22
N GLY A 225 6.15 -1.83 -17.80
CA GLY A 225 5.57 -2.40 -16.60
C GLY A 225 5.45 -3.92 -16.65
N ALA A 226 5.02 -4.47 -17.79
CA ALA A 226 4.99 -5.92 -18.00
C ALA A 226 6.40 -6.54 -17.96
N ILE A 227 7.40 -5.91 -18.58
CA ILE A 227 8.81 -6.35 -18.52
C ILE A 227 9.31 -6.33 -17.08
N GLY A 228 9.05 -5.26 -16.33
CA GLY A 228 9.43 -5.18 -14.92
C GLY A 228 8.75 -6.26 -14.06
N GLY A 229 7.47 -6.53 -14.33
CA GLY A 229 6.69 -7.61 -13.72
C GLY A 229 7.25 -8.99 -13.99
N LEU A 230 7.77 -9.25 -15.20
CA LEU A 230 8.45 -10.52 -15.54
C LEU A 230 9.88 -10.60 -15.00
N LEU A 231 10.61 -9.49 -15.01
CA LEU A 231 12.02 -9.46 -14.62
C LEU A 231 12.19 -9.71 -13.11
N TYR A 232 11.27 -9.18 -12.30
CA TYR A 232 11.31 -9.34 -10.86
C TYR A 232 11.34 -10.80 -10.38
N PRO A 233 10.38 -11.69 -10.75
CA PRO A 233 10.41 -13.09 -10.33
C PRO A 233 11.57 -13.87 -10.96
N VAL A 234 12.13 -13.44 -12.10
CA VAL A 234 13.35 -14.06 -12.67
C VAL A 234 14.57 -13.79 -11.78
N LEU A 235 14.66 -12.60 -11.20
CA LEU A 235 15.78 -12.23 -10.33
C LEU A 235 15.61 -12.72 -8.88
N PHE A 236 14.38 -12.68 -8.38
CA PHE A 236 14.09 -12.90 -6.97
C PHE A 236 13.21 -14.13 -6.70
N GLY A 237 12.86 -14.94 -7.69
CA GLY A 237 11.95 -16.06 -7.51
C GLY A 237 10.52 -15.65 -7.10
N HIS A 238 9.65 -16.64 -6.96
CA HIS A 238 8.32 -16.49 -6.36
C HIS A 238 8.42 -16.76 -4.86
N ALA A 239 7.50 -16.22 -4.06
CA ALA A 239 7.59 -16.08 -2.59
C ALA A 239 7.99 -17.33 -1.79
N THR A 240 7.90 -18.54 -2.35
CA THR A 240 8.28 -19.80 -1.70
C THR A 240 9.71 -20.27 -1.97
N GLU A 241 10.46 -19.68 -2.92
CA GLU A 241 11.82 -20.13 -3.26
C GLU A 241 12.91 -19.15 -2.77
N PRO A 242 13.95 -19.63 -2.08
CA PRO A 242 15.12 -18.82 -1.72
C PRO A 242 15.85 -18.32 -2.96
N VAL A 243 16.23 -17.03 -2.99
CA VAL A 243 17.00 -16.43 -4.09
C VAL A 243 18.47 -16.84 -4.01
N PRO A 244 19.01 -17.59 -4.99
CA PRO A 244 20.42 -17.97 -4.96
C PRO A 244 21.34 -16.75 -5.15
N GLY A 245 22.29 -16.56 -4.24
CA GLY A 245 23.35 -15.54 -4.38
C GLY A 245 23.01 -14.13 -3.87
N SER A 246 21.78 -13.86 -3.41
CA SER A 246 21.39 -12.55 -2.85
C SER A 246 21.94 -12.27 -1.45
N GLY A 247 22.44 -13.31 -0.75
CA GLY A 247 22.82 -13.22 0.67
C GLY A 247 21.62 -13.17 1.63
N LEU A 248 20.40 -13.08 1.12
CA LEU A 248 19.17 -13.07 1.92
C LEU A 248 18.75 -14.51 2.26
N ARG A 249 18.82 -14.88 3.54
CA ARG A 249 18.33 -16.16 4.05
C ARG A 249 16.92 -15.99 4.61
N PHE A 250 15.91 -16.20 3.77
CA PHE A 250 14.53 -16.38 4.25
C PHE A 250 14.33 -17.83 4.70
N GLY A 251 15.03 -18.20 5.77
CA GLY A 251 14.61 -19.35 6.55
C GLY A 251 13.24 -19.01 7.14
N ALA A 252 12.28 -19.92 7.01
CA ALA A 252 10.99 -19.82 7.67
C ALA A 252 11.24 -19.58 9.18
N ARG A 253 11.26 -18.30 9.58
CA ARG A 253 11.18 -17.96 10.98
C ARG A 253 9.75 -18.30 11.33
N ALA A 254 9.58 -19.45 11.99
CA ALA A 254 8.34 -19.78 12.67
C ALA A 254 7.85 -18.51 13.35
N ALA A 255 6.57 -18.19 13.14
CA ALA A 255 5.90 -17.01 13.67
C ALA A 255 6.10 -16.89 15.19
N THR A 256 7.24 -16.33 15.60
CA THR A 256 7.42 -15.82 16.95
C THR A 256 6.86 -14.41 16.90
N GLY A 257 5.56 -14.31 17.18
CA GLY A 257 4.79 -13.07 17.26
C GLY A 257 5.26 -12.16 18.41
N ALA A 258 6.50 -11.70 18.36
CA ALA A 258 6.98 -10.62 19.20
C ALA A 258 6.60 -9.29 18.52
N ALA A 259 5.32 -8.93 18.60
CA ALA A 259 4.86 -7.59 18.33
C ALA A 259 5.48 -6.65 19.39
N VAL A 260 6.21 -5.63 18.95
CA VAL A 260 6.64 -4.53 19.82
C VAL A 260 5.39 -3.72 20.17
N PRO A 261 5.00 -3.58 21.45
CA PRO A 261 3.85 -2.76 21.82
C PRO A 261 4.07 -1.30 21.40
N GLY A 262 3.16 -0.77 20.55
CA GLY A 262 3.19 0.62 20.09
C GLY A 262 3.36 0.82 18.57
N TYR A 263 3.84 -0.19 17.85
CA TYR A 263 3.75 -0.27 16.39
C TYR A 263 2.83 -1.45 16.04
N GLY A 264 1.81 -1.22 15.22
CA GLY A 264 0.87 -2.27 14.80
C GLY A 264 1.61 -3.48 14.22
N ALA A 265 1.03 -4.67 14.38
CA ALA A 265 1.61 -5.93 13.93
C ALA A 265 2.12 -5.84 12.47
N PRO A 266 3.33 -6.38 12.17
CA PRO A 266 3.94 -6.33 10.84
C PRO A 266 3.02 -6.85 9.73
N ASP A 267 2.17 -7.80 10.08
CA ASP A 267 1.38 -8.63 9.17
C ASP A 267 0.29 -7.86 8.43
N SER A 268 -0.20 -6.74 8.99
CA SER A 268 -1.28 -5.96 8.38
C SER A 268 -0.85 -5.17 7.14
N PHE A 269 0.42 -4.79 7.05
CA PHE A 269 0.98 -4.16 5.84
C PHE A 269 1.29 -5.21 4.75
N GLN A 270 1.62 -6.43 5.18
CA GLN A 270 2.17 -7.50 4.35
C GLN A 270 1.11 -8.21 3.49
N GLN A 271 -0.04 -8.54 4.08
CA GLN A 271 -1.05 -9.38 3.41
C GLN A 271 -1.82 -8.70 2.25
N GLN A 272 -1.68 -7.38 2.07
CA GLN A 272 -2.51 -6.61 1.11
C GLN A 272 -1.83 -6.45 -0.26
N TRP A 273 -0.50 -6.54 -0.35
CA TRP A 273 0.24 -6.42 -1.62
C TRP A 273 0.27 -7.72 -2.44
N ASN A 274 0.03 -8.86 -1.79
CA ASN A 274 -0.03 -10.19 -2.40
C ASN A 274 -1.47 -10.71 -2.40
N GLN A 275 -2.35 -10.10 -3.19
CA GLN A 275 -3.74 -10.52 -3.25
C GLN A 275 -3.92 -11.67 -4.26
N ASP A 276 -3.71 -12.90 -3.80
CA ASP A 276 -4.27 -14.07 -4.47
C ASP A 276 -5.74 -14.25 -4.06
N ASP A 277 -6.58 -14.74 -4.98
CA ASP A 277 -8.00 -15.03 -4.73
C ASP A 277 -8.12 -16.03 -3.56
N ALA A 278 -8.45 -15.55 -2.36
CA ALA A 278 -8.70 -16.36 -1.17
C ALA A 278 -10.03 -17.13 -1.26
N THR A 279 -10.20 -17.96 -2.30
CA THR A 279 -11.40 -18.79 -2.51
C THR A 279 -11.10 -20.27 -2.76
N THR A 280 -9.90 -20.76 -2.44
CA THR A 280 -9.62 -22.20 -2.63
C THR A 280 -8.79 -22.84 -1.53
N THR A 281 -9.21 -22.68 -0.27
CA THR A 281 -8.86 -23.64 0.80
C THR A 281 -9.95 -23.66 1.87
N THR A 282 -11.03 -24.40 1.62
CA THR A 282 -11.84 -24.95 2.72
C THR A 282 -11.10 -26.18 3.24
N PRO A 283 -10.75 -26.28 4.52
CA PRO A 283 -10.31 -27.55 5.09
C PRO A 283 -11.52 -28.50 5.07
N MET A 284 -11.43 -29.59 4.29
CA MET A 284 -12.37 -30.70 4.40
C MET A 284 -12.27 -31.29 5.80
N ASN A 285 -13.26 -31.00 6.64
CA ASN A 285 -13.48 -31.73 7.87
C ASN A 285 -14.08 -33.10 7.52
N THR A 286 -13.26 -34.14 7.46
CA THR A 286 -13.73 -35.52 7.35
C THR A 286 -14.15 -36.01 8.74
N SER A 287 -15.39 -35.76 9.13
CA SER A 287 -16.01 -36.47 10.25
C SER A 287 -16.51 -37.83 9.76
N ALA A 288 -15.79 -38.88 10.14
CA ALA A 288 -16.18 -40.27 9.94
C ALA A 288 -17.47 -40.57 10.71
N THR A 289 -18.40 -41.22 10.00
CA THR A 289 -19.60 -41.86 10.52
C THR A 289 -19.22 -43.06 11.39
N ASP A 290 -19.78 -43.15 12.59
CA ASP A 290 -19.99 -44.45 13.24
C ASP A 290 -21.39 -44.48 13.86
N GLU A 291 -22.19 -45.44 13.41
CA GLU A 291 -23.52 -45.77 13.92
C GLU A 291 -23.38 -46.53 15.25
N THR A 292 -24.21 -46.23 16.25
CA THR A 292 -24.86 -47.27 17.08
C THR A 292 -25.93 -46.69 18.02
N THR A 293 -27.18 -47.13 17.77
CA THR A 293 -28.25 -47.53 18.72
C THR A 293 -28.73 -46.62 19.88
N HIS A 294 -30.03 -46.27 19.80
CA HIS A 294 -31.02 -45.85 20.82
C HIS A 294 -31.10 -46.73 22.11
N PRO A 295 -31.90 -46.42 23.19
CA PRO A 295 -33.06 -45.48 23.28
C PRO A 295 -33.28 -44.66 24.59
N MET A 296 -34.17 -43.65 24.44
CA MET A 296 -35.24 -43.16 25.37
C MET A 296 -34.93 -42.58 26.77
N THR A 297 -35.37 -41.33 27.05
CA THR A 297 -36.54 -40.98 27.91
C THR A 297 -36.59 -39.47 28.29
N GLY A 298 -37.82 -38.92 28.39
CA GLY A 298 -38.27 -37.79 29.24
C GLY A 298 -37.91 -36.35 28.82
N SER A 299 -38.84 -35.48 28.35
CA SER A 299 -39.78 -34.64 29.12
C SER A 299 -39.13 -33.95 30.34
N SER A 300 -39.18 -32.64 30.60
CA SER A 300 -40.25 -31.67 30.42
C SER A 300 -39.77 -30.25 30.78
N THR A 301 -40.37 -29.25 30.13
CA THR A 301 -40.76 -27.90 30.58
C THR A 301 -40.37 -27.37 31.98
N GLY A 302 -40.01 -26.08 32.05
CA GLY A 302 -40.19 -25.28 33.26
C GLY A 302 -39.62 -23.87 33.19
N SER A 303 -40.46 -22.88 32.86
CA SER A 303 -40.28 -21.46 33.19
C SER A 303 -40.16 -21.29 34.73
N THR A 304 -39.68 -20.20 35.33
CA THR A 304 -40.37 -18.89 35.40
C THR A 304 -39.51 -17.92 36.24
N THR A 305 -39.46 -16.66 35.79
CA THR A 305 -39.33 -15.33 36.44
C THR A 305 -39.02 -15.14 37.94
N GLY A 306 -38.28 -14.05 38.19
CA GLY A 306 -38.33 -13.15 39.36
C GLY A 306 -37.06 -12.26 39.36
N SER A 307 -37.09 -10.97 38.96
CA SER A 307 -37.47 -9.78 39.76
C SER A 307 -36.85 -9.83 41.16
N THR A 308 -36.14 -8.83 41.70
CA THR A 308 -36.18 -7.37 41.59
C THR A 308 -35.05 -6.79 42.48
N THR A 309 -34.64 -5.53 42.22
CA THR A 309 -34.15 -4.51 43.21
C THR A 309 -32.89 -4.83 44.04
N ASP A 310 -32.05 -3.91 44.49
CA ASP A 310 -31.73 -2.51 44.23
C ASP A 310 -30.48 -2.23 45.09
N SER A 311 -29.92 -1.04 44.89
CA SER A 311 -29.22 -0.24 45.90
C SER A 311 -27.69 -0.28 45.95
N ALA A 312 -27.21 0.95 46.02
CA ALA A 312 -25.85 1.44 45.96
C ALA A 312 -25.09 1.24 47.27
N GLY A 313 -23.76 1.25 47.16
CA GLY A 313 -22.85 1.43 48.29
C GLY A 313 -21.52 1.95 47.77
N ALA A 314 -21.33 3.26 47.83
CA ALA A 314 -20.03 3.89 47.69
C ALA A 314 -19.30 3.84 49.04
N SER A 315 -18.00 3.54 49.06
CA SER A 315 -17.05 4.26 49.93
C SER A 315 -15.58 3.82 49.73
N THR A 316 -14.75 4.84 49.49
CA THR A 316 -13.46 5.15 50.12
C THR A 316 -12.26 4.22 49.96
N GLY A 317 -11.15 4.84 49.55
CA GLY A 317 -9.86 4.21 49.32
C GLY A 317 -9.05 3.87 50.58
N ALA A 318 -7.92 3.22 50.33
CA ALA A 318 -6.80 3.14 51.24
C ALA A 318 -5.51 3.09 50.42
N SER A 319 -4.68 4.11 50.60
CA SER A 319 -3.30 4.19 50.15
C SER A 319 -2.39 3.47 51.15
N THR A 320 -1.47 2.63 50.69
CA THR A 320 -0.32 2.18 51.49
C THR A 320 0.98 2.28 50.72
N ALA A 321 1.78 3.26 51.15
CA ALA A 321 3.24 3.30 51.31
C ALA A 321 4.15 2.58 50.30
N GLY A 322 4.91 3.39 49.54
CA GLY A 322 6.07 2.97 48.77
C GLY A 322 7.31 2.75 49.64
N SER A 323 8.08 1.71 49.28
CA SER A 323 9.43 1.44 49.77
C SER A 323 10.46 2.23 48.94
N ALA A 324 11.49 2.74 49.62
CA ALA A 324 12.57 3.56 49.06
C ALA A 324 13.42 2.82 48.01
N ALA A 325 13.71 3.49 46.89
CA ALA A 325 14.53 2.97 45.80
C ALA A 325 16.02 3.25 46.02
N ASP A 326 16.85 2.24 45.72
CA ASP A 326 18.32 2.29 45.65
C ASP A 326 18.78 3.25 44.53
N PRO A 327 19.62 4.27 44.81
CA PRO A 327 20.00 5.30 43.84
C PRO A 327 20.91 4.82 42.69
N GLY A 328 21.28 3.53 42.64
CA GLY A 328 21.99 2.91 41.52
C GLY A 328 21.16 1.92 40.69
N ALA A 329 19.93 1.61 41.09
CA ALA A 329 19.10 0.62 40.41
C ALA A 329 18.29 1.26 39.28
N GLN A 330 18.49 0.79 38.04
CA GLN A 330 17.64 1.15 36.90
C GLN A 330 16.18 0.79 37.24
N PRO A 331 15.21 1.69 37.00
CA PRO A 331 13.82 1.44 37.37
C PRO A 331 13.26 0.25 36.60
N ARG A 332 12.57 -0.66 37.29
CA ARG A 332 11.91 -1.80 36.66
C ARG A 332 10.77 -1.28 35.75
N ILE A 333 10.86 -1.48 34.44
CA ILE A 333 9.80 -1.10 33.49
C ILE A 333 8.97 -2.36 33.18
N ILE A 334 7.68 -2.32 33.52
CA ILE A 334 6.72 -3.41 33.29
C ILE A 334 5.55 -2.90 32.46
N GLN A 335 5.19 -3.61 31.39
CA GLN A 335 4.04 -3.31 30.53
C GLN A 335 3.38 -4.61 30.07
N ASP A 336 2.06 -4.73 30.25
CA ASP A 336 1.22 -5.81 29.70
C ASP A 336 1.73 -7.25 29.94
N GLY A 337 2.31 -7.53 31.11
CA GLY A 337 2.86 -8.85 31.46
C GLY A 337 4.30 -9.09 31.00
N TRP A 338 5.01 -8.04 30.59
CA TRP A 338 6.41 -8.06 30.15
C TRP A 338 7.27 -7.09 30.96
N GLU A 339 8.55 -7.43 31.15
CA GLU A 339 9.55 -6.62 31.83
C GLU A 339 10.70 -6.26 30.87
N TRP A 340 11.16 -5.02 30.93
CA TRP A 340 12.32 -4.56 30.16
C TRP A 340 13.62 -5.02 30.82
N ASP A 341 14.40 -5.84 30.09
CA ASP A 341 15.73 -6.25 30.52
C ASP A 341 16.79 -5.30 29.93
N TYR A 342 17.37 -4.48 30.79
CA TYR A 342 18.43 -3.53 30.42
C TYR A 342 19.72 -4.19 29.93
N ALA A 343 20.03 -5.42 30.36
CA ALA A 343 21.25 -6.12 29.96
C ALA A 343 21.16 -6.66 28.53
N SER A 344 19.98 -7.15 28.13
CA SER A 344 19.74 -7.65 26.78
C SER A 344 19.08 -6.65 25.83
N GLN A 345 18.62 -5.50 26.35
CA GLN A 345 17.84 -4.49 25.61
C GLN A 345 16.61 -5.10 24.93
N GLN A 346 15.93 -6.03 25.63
CA GLN A 346 14.78 -6.77 25.12
C GLN A 346 13.70 -6.92 26.20
N TRP A 347 12.45 -7.04 25.77
CA TRP A 347 11.32 -7.38 26.65
C TRP A 347 11.32 -8.89 26.95
N LYS A 348 11.15 -9.25 28.22
CA LYS A 348 11.00 -10.64 28.67
C LYS A 348 9.62 -10.82 29.31
N PRO A 349 8.98 -12.01 29.15
CA PRO A 349 7.72 -12.27 29.82
C PRO A 349 7.94 -12.22 31.34
N LEU A 350 7.01 -11.65 32.09
CA LEU A 350 7.01 -11.82 33.55
C LEU A 350 6.86 -13.32 33.82
N GLN A 351 7.87 -13.92 34.44
CA GLN A 351 7.73 -15.26 34.97
C GLN A 351 6.83 -15.18 36.20
N ASP A 352 5.74 -15.94 36.22
CA ASP A 352 4.95 -16.14 37.42
C ASP A 352 5.88 -16.68 38.53
N PRO A 353 5.75 -16.23 39.78
CA PRO A 353 6.53 -16.78 40.87
C PRO A 353 6.27 -18.29 40.96
N PRO A 354 7.29 -19.11 41.27
CA PRO A 354 7.10 -20.55 41.39
C PRO A 354 5.98 -20.83 42.39
N THR A 355 4.99 -21.61 41.95
CA THR A 355 3.97 -22.13 42.85
C THR A 355 4.66 -23.13 43.77
N ASP A 356 4.86 -22.75 45.04
CA ASP A 356 5.35 -23.67 46.07
C ASP A 356 4.40 -24.88 46.16
N SER A 357 4.96 -26.07 45.94
CA SER A 357 4.34 -27.38 46.15
C SER A 357 4.34 -27.78 47.61
#